data_AF-A0A7Y5W5K4-F1
#
_entry.id   AF-A0A7Y5W5K4-F1
#
_cell.length_a   1.000
_cell.length_b   1.000
_cell.length_c   1.000
_cell.angle_alpha   90.00
_cell.angle_beta   90.00
_cell.angle_gamma   90.00
#
_symmetry.space_group_name_H-M   'P 1'
#
loop_
_entity.id
_entity.type
_entity.pdbx_description
1 polymer ?
#
loop_
_entity_poly.entity_id
_entity_poly.type
_entity_poly.pdbx_seq_one_letter_code
_entity_poly.pdbx_strand_id
1 'polypeptide(L)'
;MARFGAERTLWFDAEQDGSYTARYGAKDTLVHDSQNHLFILTRQDGSRCEFFDYEQTAHPQGGLYRWVQASGATVEVIAWTTVGVHWYARPCVAEVLDKTTPSGQAHQKRVFTYISAEDPHVETVTLLSYDEGTTSWVNVRKMTYAYYGYGESYGLPGDLKTIVTEAWDAVAEEWVGDDTNYFRYYPMTGPQVSRAPGGDG
;
A
#
# COMPACT_ATOMS: atom_id res chain seq x y z
N MET A 1 -3.00 7.36 14.09
CA MET A 1 -3.05 6.03 13.45
C MET A 1 -3.61 6.24 12.05
N ALA A 2 -2.80 6.05 11.01
CA ALA A 2 -3.28 6.13 9.62
C ALA A 2 -4.10 4.88 9.33
N ARG A 3 -5.41 5.05 9.11
CA ARG A 3 -6.27 3.96 8.64
C ARG A 3 -6.41 4.10 7.13
N PHE A 4 -5.76 3.22 6.39
CA PHE A 4 -6.09 2.97 4.99
C PHE A 4 -7.12 1.85 4.96
N GLY A 5 -8.36 2.18 5.32
CA GLY A 5 -9.51 1.29 5.16
C GLY A 5 -10.39 1.79 4.02
N ALA A 6 -10.96 0.87 3.24
CA ALA A 6 -11.99 1.12 2.23
C ALA A 6 -13.33 1.58 2.86
N GLU A 7 -13.29 2.47 3.85
CA GLU A 7 -14.47 2.74 4.70
C GLU A 7 -15.42 3.76 4.07
N ARG A 8 -15.02 4.44 2.99
CA ARG A 8 -15.88 5.29 2.17
C ARG A 8 -15.40 5.36 0.72
N THR A 9 -16.22 4.88 -0.22
CA THR A 9 -16.10 5.25 -1.63
C THR A 9 -16.54 6.71 -1.79
N LEU A 10 -15.66 7.54 -2.35
CA LEU A 10 -16.01 8.90 -2.76
C LEU A 10 -16.28 8.92 -4.25
N TRP A 11 -17.25 9.75 -4.64
CA TRP A 11 -17.64 9.93 -6.03
C TRP A 11 -17.57 11.41 -6.37
N PHE A 12 -16.97 11.70 -7.51
CA PHE A 12 -16.83 13.06 -8.01
C PHE A 12 -17.29 13.10 -9.47
N ASP A 13 -17.91 14.21 -9.85
CA ASP A 13 -18.20 14.53 -11.23
C ASP A 13 -17.14 15.46 -11.78
N ALA A 14 -16.56 15.08 -12.91
CA ALA A 14 -15.66 15.95 -13.65
C ALA A 14 -16.48 17.09 -14.27
N GLU A 15 -15.99 18.31 -14.10
CA GLU A 15 -16.55 19.53 -14.66
C GLU A 15 -15.80 19.94 -15.94
N GLN A 16 -16.41 20.81 -16.75
CA GLN A 16 -15.84 21.23 -18.04
C GLN A 16 -14.51 22.00 -17.92
N ASP A 17 -14.22 22.57 -16.75
CA ASP A 17 -13.01 23.34 -16.47
C ASP A 17 -11.88 22.50 -15.84
N GLY A 18 -12.06 21.17 -15.74
CA GLY A 18 -11.10 20.26 -15.10
C GLY A 18 -11.22 20.20 -13.57
N SER A 19 -12.19 20.90 -12.99
CA SER A 19 -12.54 20.75 -11.57
C SER A 19 -13.42 19.52 -11.33
N TYR A 20 -13.61 19.16 -10.05
CA TYR A 20 -14.41 18.00 -9.67
C TYR A 20 -15.39 18.35 -8.55
N THR A 21 -16.68 18.10 -8.79
CA THR A 21 -17.74 18.31 -7.79
C THR A 21 -18.01 17.02 -7.03
N ALA A 22 -17.95 17.08 -5.70
CA ALA A 22 -18.22 15.92 -4.85
C ALA A 22 -19.70 15.53 -4.85
N ARG A 23 -20.00 14.23 -4.98
CA ARG A 23 -21.37 13.70 -4.87
C ARG A 23 -21.76 13.38 -3.43
N TYR A 24 -23.07 13.18 -3.23
CA TYR A 24 -23.66 12.65 -1.99
C TYR A 24 -23.33 13.46 -0.72
N GLY A 25 -23.08 14.77 -0.86
CA GLY A 25 -22.78 15.66 0.25
C GLY A 25 -21.39 15.43 0.88
N ALA A 26 -20.49 14.73 0.18
CA ALA A 26 -19.10 14.62 0.61
C ALA A 26 -18.46 16.02 0.68
N LYS A 27 -17.67 16.26 1.73
CA LYS A 27 -16.96 17.53 1.97
C LYS A 27 -15.52 17.49 1.50
N ASP A 28 -15.06 16.32 1.08
CA ASP A 28 -13.78 16.11 0.44
C ASP A 28 -13.76 16.82 -0.92
N THR A 29 -12.59 17.35 -1.31
CA THR A 29 -12.40 17.98 -2.62
C THR A 29 -11.40 17.19 -3.45
N LEU A 30 -11.59 17.18 -4.76
CA LEU A 30 -10.64 16.61 -5.72
C LEU A 30 -10.28 17.71 -6.71
N VAL A 31 -8.98 17.87 -6.98
CA VAL A 31 -8.47 18.85 -7.95
C VAL A 31 -7.50 18.14 -8.89
N HIS A 32 -7.59 18.41 -10.18
CA HIS A 32 -6.56 18.04 -11.15
C HIS A 32 -5.59 19.22 -11.31
N ASP A 33 -4.37 19.05 -10.81
CA ASP A 33 -3.25 19.95 -11.04
C ASP A 33 -2.46 19.43 -12.24
N SER A 34 -2.90 19.85 -13.44
CA SER A 34 -2.29 19.42 -14.70
C SER A 34 -0.87 19.94 -14.91
N GLN A 35 -0.47 21.01 -14.21
CA GLN A 35 0.89 21.55 -14.30
C GLN A 35 1.90 20.64 -13.61
N ASN A 36 1.51 20.06 -12.46
CA ASN A 36 2.34 19.12 -11.71
C ASN A 36 1.99 17.65 -11.99
N HIS A 37 1.02 17.40 -12.87
CA HIS A 37 0.50 16.07 -13.22
C HIS A 37 -0.05 15.27 -12.03
N LEU A 38 -0.89 15.91 -11.21
CA LEU A 38 -1.42 15.32 -9.99
C LEU A 38 -2.95 15.42 -9.89
N PHE A 39 -3.56 14.38 -9.35
CA PHE A 39 -4.86 14.45 -8.69
C PHE A 39 -4.66 14.64 -7.19
N ILE A 40 -5.26 15.68 -6.62
CA ILE A 40 -5.13 16.05 -5.21
C ILE A 40 -6.49 15.90 -4.52
N LEU A 41 -6.61 14.86 -3.70
CA LEU A 41 -7.78 14.61 -2.85
C LEU A 41 -7.55 15.23 -1.48
N THR A 42 -8.30 16.28 -1.13
CA THR A 42 -8.28 16.88 0.21
C THR A 42 -9.45 16.37 1.03
N ARG A 43 -9.15 15.76 2.18
CA ARG A 43 -10.13 15.23 3.13
C ARG A 43 -10.68 16.35 4.01
N GLN A 44 -11.85 16.12 4.60
CA GLN A 44 -12.47 17.08 5.53
C GLN A 44 -11.59 17.40 6.76
N ASP A 45 -10.70 16.49 7.16
CA ASP A 45 -9.76 16.69 8.26
C ASP A 45 -8.53 17.54 7.88
N GLY A 46 -8.44 17.98 6.61
CA GLY A 46 -7.33 18.78 6.08
C GLY A 46 -6.15 17.94 5.57
N SER A 47 -6.18 16.62 5.71
CA SER A 47 -5.17 15.76 5.08
C SER A 47 -5.38 15.67 3.57
N ARG A 48 -4.31 15.40 2.82
CA ARG A 48 -4.31 15.36 1.35
C ARG A 48 -3.62 14.13 0.82
N CYS A 49 -4.23 13.45 -0.13
CA CYS A 49 -3.57 12.42 -0.94
C CYS A 49 -3.33 12.97 -2.35
N GLU A 50 -2.09 12.85 -2.81
CA GLU A 50 -1.64 13.28 -4.13
C GLU A 50 -1.35 12.02 -4.95
N PHE A 51 -1.98 11.89 -6.11
CA PHE A 51 -1.83 10.75 -7.04
C PHE A 51 -1.32 11.28 -8.38
N PHE A 52 -0.49 10.51 -9.07
CA PHE A 52 -0.10 10.86 -10.43
C PHE A 52 -1.30 10.81 -11.37
N ASP A 53 -1.43 11.79 -12.25
CA ASP A 53 -2.47 11.80 -13.25
C ASP A 53 -2.21 10.79 -14.39
N TYR A 54 -3.09 10.80 -15.40
CA TYR A 54 -3.00 9.92 -16.56
C TYR A 54 -2.24 10.52 -17.74
N GLU A 55 -1.72 11.75 -17.61
CA GLU A 55 -0.95 12.42 -18.66
C GLU A 55 0.56 12.26 -18.45
N GLN A 56 1.03 12.07 -17.21
CA GLN A 56 2.43 11.78 -16.94
C GLN A 56 2.84 10.35 -17.35
N THR A 57 4.12 10.20 -17.66
CA THR A 57 4.72 8.93 -18.13
C THR A 57 5.92 8.47 -17.30
N ALA A 58 6.32 9.22 -16.28
CA ALA A 58 7.51 8.94 -15.46
C ALA A 58 7.23 7.96 -14.31
N HIS A 59 5.98 7.89 -13.88
CA HIS A 59 5.50 7.15 -12.73
C HIS A 59 4.23 6.36 -13.10
N PRO A 60 3.76 5.44 -12.24
CA PRO A 60 2.51 4.73 -12.46
C PRO A 60 1.32 5.70 -12.44
N GLN A 61 0.57 5.72 -13.54
CA GLN A 61 -0.64 6.54 -13.65
C GLN A 61 -1.68 6.12 -12.61
N GLY A 62 -2.27 7.09 -11.92
CA GLY A 62 -3.16 6.86 -10.77
C GLY A 62 -2.46 6.33 -9.51
N GLY A 63 -1.14 6.14 -9.54
CA GLY A 63 -0.35 5.71 -8.39
C GLY A 63 -0.26 6.81 -7.33
N LEU A 64 -0.21 6.42 -6.06
CA LEU A 64 0.00 7.36 -4.95
C LEU A 64 1.39 7.99 -5.06
N TYR A 65 1.45 9.32 -5.13
CA TYR A 65 2.68 10.08 -4.97
C TYR A 65 2.96 10.31 -3.47
N ARG A 66 2.03 10.97 -2.76
CA ARG A 66 2.26 11.39 -1.38
C ARG A 66 0.97 11.54 -0.60
N TRP A 67 1.02 11.24 0.69
CA TRP A 67 0.01 11.65 1.66
C TRP A 67 0.59 12.74 2.56
N VAL A 68 -0.16 13.84 2.72
CA VAL A 68 0.17 14.96 3.60
C VAL A 68 -0.87 15.00 4.71
N GLN A 69 -0.44 14.82 5.95
CA GLN A 69 -1.29 14.95 7.12
C GLN A 69 -1.66 16.42 7.36
N ALA A 70 -2.75 16.66 8.09
CA ALA A 70 -3.16 18.01 8.48
C ALA A 70 -2.08 18.77 9.28
N SER A 71 -1.18 18.03 9.96
CA SER A 71 -0.01 18.59 10.65
C SER A 71 1.13 19.02 9.73
N GLY A 72 1.09 18.65 8.44
CA GLY A 72 2.16 18.84 7.47
C GLY A 72 3.14 17.67 7.35
N ALA A 73 3.08 16.68 8.25
CA ALA A 73 3.87 15.46 8.11
C ALA A 73 3.48 14.70 6.84
N THR A 74 4.44 14.03 6.20
CA THR A 74 4.22 13.38 4.90
C THR A 74 4.68 11.93 4.87
N VAL A 75 3.97 11.13 4.09
CA VAL A 75 4.38 9.80 3.63
C VAL A 75 4.50 9.88 2.10
N GLU A 76 5.71 9.80 1.56
CA GLU A 76 6.00 10.04 0.14
C GLU A 76 6.57 8.79 -0.53
N VAL A 77 5.96 8.36 -1.63
CA VAL A 77 6.51 7.31 -2.50
C VAL A 77 7.61 7.92 -3.34
N ILE A 78 8.85 7.46 -3.15
CA ILE A 78 10.03 8.02 -3.83
C ILE A 78 10.63 7.08 -4.87
N ALA A 79 10.27 5.80 -4.85
CA ALA A 79 10.73 4.84 -5.84
C ALA A 79 9.66 3.80 -6.15
N TRP A 80 9.69 3.35 -7.40
CA TRP A 80 8.86 2.29 -7.94
C TRP A 80 9.74 1.20 -8.55
N THR A 81 9.25 -0.02 -8.55
CA THR A 81 9.89 -1.16 -9.22
C THR A 81 8.86 -1.89 -10.07
N THR A 82 9.30 -2.63 -11.07
CA THR A 82 8.42 -3.46 -11.89
C THR A 82 8.54 -4.90 -11.41
N VAL A 83 7.41 -5.52 -11.05
CA VAL A 83 7.36 -6.90 -10.58
C VAL A 83 6.48 -7.73 -11.51
N GLY A 84 6.89 -8.98 -11.77
CA GLY A 84 6.20 -9.91 -12.64
C GLY A 84 6.92 -10.11 -13.98
N VAL A 85 6.33 -10.93 -14.85
CA VAL A 85 6.89 -11.29 -16.17
C VAL A 85 5.90 -10.99 -17.28
N HIS A 86 6.42 -10.58 -18.44
CA HIS A 86 5.63 -10.27 -19.64
C HIS A 86 4.43 -9.35 -19.36
N TRP A 87 3.22 -9.82 -19.66
CA TRP A 87 1.98 -9.07 -19.57
C TRP A 87 1.42 -8.96 -18.14
N TYR A 88 2.01 -9.68 -17.19
CA TYR A 88 1.70 -9.55 -15.75
C TYR A 88 2.63 -8.58 -15.04
N ALA A 89 3.60 -7.98 -15.74
CA ALA A 89 4.50 -7.01 -15.16
C ALA A 89 3.72 -5.73 -14.79
N ARG A 90 3.84 -5.29 -13.53
CA ARG A 90 3.16 -4.11 -13.01
C ARG A 90 4.09 -3.30 -12.11
N PRO A 91 3.90 -1.98 -12.05
CA PRO A 91 4.65 -1.17 -11.12
C PRO A 91 4.17 -1.40 -9.69
N CYS A 92 5.12 -1.51 -8.77
CA CYS A 92 4.91 -1.64 -7.35
C CYS A 92 5.76 -0.61 -6.61
N VAL A 93 5.31 -0.15 -5.44
CA VAL A 93 6.07 0.80 -4.63
C VAL A 93 7.35 0.13 -4.15
N ALA A 94 8.51 0.74 -4.38
CA ALA A 94 9.80 0.21 -3.94
C ALA A 94 10.28 0.91 -2.66
N GLU A 95 10.10 2.23 -2.56
CA GLU A 95 10.54 2.99 -1.39
C GLU A 95 9.56 4.09 -1.01
N VAL A 96 9.42 4.29 0.30
CA VAL A 96 8.61 5.35 0.93
C VAL A 96 9.44 6.08 1.97
N LEU A 97 9.33 7.41 2.02
CA LEU A 97 9.89 8.26 3.07
C LEU A 97 8.80 8.84 3.97
N ASP A 98 9.08 8.87 5.27
CA ASP A 98 8.31 9.66 6.24
C ASP A 98 9.08 10.94 6.61
N LYS A 99 8.39 12.08 6.54
CA LYS A 99 8.93 13.40 6.90
C LYS A 99 8.00 14.10 7.87
N THR A 100 8.54 14.95 8.74
CA THR A 100 7.75 15.77 9.68
C THR A 100 7.14 17.00 9.00
N THR A 101 7.73 17.45 7.89
CA THR A 101 7.23 18.52 7.03
C THR A 101 7.50 18.18 5.56
N PRO A 102 6.80 18.79 4.58
CA PRO A 102 6.94 18.40 3.16
C PRO A 102 8.34 18.61 2.59
N SER A 103 9.06 19.65 3.07
CA SER A 103 10.43 19.97 2.66
C SER A 103 11.48 19.54 3.69
N GLY A 104 11.06 18.86 4.76
CA GLY A 104 11.95 18.43 5.84
C GLY A 104 12.77 17.20 5.47
N GLN A 105 13.85 16.98 6.23
CA GLN A 105 14.63 15.75 6.15
C GLN A 105 13.73 14.55 6.52
N ALA A 106 13.83 13.46 5.75
CA ALA A 106 13.15 12.23 6.09
C ALA A 106 13.80 11.58 7.32
N HIS A 107 12.97 11.08 8.23
CA HIS A 107 13.43 10.45 9.47
C HIS A 107 13.20 8.93 9.45
N GLN A 108 12.28 8.44 8.62
CA GLN A 108 12.08 7.02 8.37
C GLN A 108 12.00 6.73 6.87
N LYS A 109 12.45 5.54 6.50
CA LYS A 109 12.34 4.98 5.15
C LYS A 109 11.80 3.56 5.23
N ARG A 110 10.89 3.20 4.33
CA ARG A 110 10.44 1.82 4.12
C ARG A 110 10.86 1.36 2.74
N VAL A 111 11.51 0.21 2.66
CA VAL A 111 11.91 -0.44 1.41
C VAL A 111 11.09 -1.72 1.27
N PHE A 112 10.52 -1.93 0.09
CA PHE A 112 9.61 -3.03 -0.22
C PHE A 112 10.25 -3.98 -1.24
N THR A 113 10.18 -5.28 -0.98
CA THR A 113 10.44 -6.33 -1.98
C THR A 113 9.17 -7.14 -2.21
N TYR A 114 9.13 -7.91 -3.29
CA TYR A 114 7.93 -8.63 -3.72
C TYR A 114 8.26 -10.04 -4.20
N ILE A 115 7.38 -11.00 -3.87
CA ILE A 115 7.42 -12.36 -4.40
C ILE A 115 6.72 -12.35 -5.77
N SER A 116 7.26 -13.10 -6.75
CA SER A 116 6.72 -13.16 -8.11
C SER A 116 6.40 -14.59 -8.56
N ALA A 117 5.13 -14.80 -8.92
CA ALA A 117 4.70 -15.28 -10.23
C ALA A 117 3.25 -14.79 -10.44
N GLU A 118 2.97 -14.06 -11.51
CA GLU A 118 1.63 -13.54 -11.89
C GLU A 118 1.00 -12.44 -11.02
N ASP A 119 1.00 -12.53 -9.67
CA ASP A 119 0.45 -11.49 -8.77
C ASP A 119 1.46 -11.04 -7.70
N PRO A 120 1.98 -9.80 -7.78
CA PRO A 120 3.05 -9.36 -6.89
C PRO A 120 2.52 -9.15 -5.47
N HIS A 121 2.97 -10.00 -4.56
CA HIS A 121 2.72 -9.87 -3.14
C HIS A 121 3.95 -9.30 -2.46
N VAL A 122 3.78 -8.40 -1.50
CA VAL A 122 4.91 -7.84 -0.73
C VAL A 122 5.62 -8.98 0.00
N GLU A 123 6.91 -9.18 -0.25
CA GLU A 123 7.72 -10.21 0.41
C GLU A 123 8.32 -9.67 1.70
N THR A 124 8.98 -8.51 1.61
CA THR A 124 9.56 -7.87 2.77
C THR A 124 9.24 -6.39 2.81
N VAL A 125 9.15 -5.87 4.03
CA VAL A 125 9.21 -4.43 4.31
C VAL A 125 10.33 -4.20 5.30
N THR A 126 11.37 -3.49 4.88
CA THR A 126 12.47 -3.07 5.75
C THR A 126 12.24 -1.62 6.17
N LEU A 127 12.17 -1.38 7.48
CA LEU A 127 12.16 -0.05 8.09
C LEU A 127 13.58 0.38 8.43
N LEU A 128 13.95 1.57 7.97
CA LEU A 128 15.19 2.24 8.30
C LEU A 128 14.88 3.56 9.00
N SER A 129 15.75 3.95 9.94
CA SER A 129 15.76 5.28 10.55
C SER A 129 16.93 6.07 10.00
N TYR A 130 16.74 7.38 9.80
CA TYR A 130 17.85 8.26 9.49
C TYR A 130 18.66 8.52 10.77
N ASP A 131 19.97 8.33 10.70
CA ASP A 131 20.90 8.68 11.76
C ASP A 131 21.62 9.98 11.35
N GLU A 132 21.29 11.06 12.04
CA GLU A 132 21.90 12.37 11.82
C GLU A 132 23.40 12.40 12.14
N GLY A 133 23.86 11.55 13.07
CA GLY A 133 25.27 11.49 13.48
C GLY A 133 26.18 10.92 12.39
N THR A 134 25.66 9.98 11.59
CA THR A 134 26.39 9.31 10.50
C THR A 134 25.90 9.71 9.11
N THR A 135 24.90 10.60 9.03
CA THR A 135 24.19 11.02 7.82
C THR A 135 23.73 9.86 6.92
N SER A 136 23.39 8.73 7.55
CA SER A 136 23.12 7.47 6.88
C SER A 136 21.77 6.87 7.30
N TRP A 137 21.28 5.93 6.51
CA TRP A 137 20.10 5.14 6.86
C TRP A 137 20.54 3.87 7.60
N VAL A 138 19.97 3.66 8.78
CA VAL A 138 20.26 2.50 9.63
C VAL A 138 19.04 1.59 9.68
N ASN A 139 19.26 0.29 9.53
CA ASN A 139 18.22 -0.73 9.67
C ASN A 139 17.60 -0.71 11.08
N VAL A 140 16.29 -0.88 11.17
CA VAL A 140 15.57 -0.91 12.46
C VAL A 140 14.78 -2.19 12.63
N ARG A 141 13.93 -2.49 11.65
CA ARG A 141 12.99 -3.61 11.70
C ARG A 141 12.72 -4.13 10.31
N LYS A 142 12.50 -5.43 10.18
CA LYS A 142 12.11 -6.07 8.92
C LYS A 142 10.89 -6.94 9.18
N MET A 143 9.93 -6.87 8.27
CA MET A 143 8.78 -7.75 8.24
C MET A 143 8.88 -8.62 7.00
N THR A 144 8.80 -9.93 7.19
CA THR A 144 8.76 -10.91 6.10
C THR A 144 7.37 -11.51 6.04
N TYR A 145 6.74 -11.44 4.88
CA TYR A 145 5.38 -11.87 4.63
C TYR A 145 5.40 -13.18 3.85
N ALA A 146 4.60 -14.15 4.30
CA ALA A 146 4.31 -15.35 3.53
C ALA A 146 2.82 -15.41 3.23
N TYR A 147 2.50 -16.07 2.12
CA TYR A 147 1.15 -16.18 1.60
C TYR A 147 0.76 -17.64 1.43
N TYR A 148 -0.53 -17.92 1.48
CA TYR A 148 -1.06 -19.25 1.23
C TYR A 148 -0.87 -19.64 -0.23
N GLY A 149 -0.46 -20.88 -0.45
CA GLY A 149 -0.33 -21.49 -1.78
C GLY A 149 -1.58 -22.25 -2.20
N TYR A 150 -1.57 -22.79 -3.42
CA TYR A 150 -2.61 -23.71 -3.91
C TYR A 150 -2.69 -24.99 -3.07
N GLY A 151 -3.91 -25.33 -2.65
CA GLY A 151 -4.21 -26.56 -1.90
C GLY A 151 -3.84 -26.52 -0.42
N GLU A 152 -3.34 -25.39 0.09
CA GLU A 152 -3.12 -25.23 1.52
C GLU A 152 -4.44 -25.08 2.29
N SER A 153 -4.49 -25.63 3.51
CA SER A 153 -5.63 -25.42 4.42
C SER A 153 -5.58 -24.04 5.04
N TYR A 154 -6.74 -23.51 5.46
CA TYR A 154 -6.88 -22.27 6.24
C TYR A 154 -6.58 -20.96 5.48
N GLY A 155 -6.61 -20.99 4.15
CA GLY A 155 -6.50 -19.82 3.29
C GLY A 155 -6.75 -20.16 1.83
N LEU A 156 -7.06 -19.17 1.02
CA LEU A 156 -7.02 -19.25 -0.44
C LEU A 156 -5.63 -18.83 -0.95
N PRO A 157 -5.24 -19.24 -2.16
CA PRO A 157 -3.99 -18.81 -2.77
C PRO A 157 -3.88 -17.28 -2.80
N GLY A 158 -2.76 -16.74 -2.31
CA GLY A 158 -2.53 -15.29 -2.19
C GLY A 158 -3.05 -14.65 -0.89
N ASP A 159 -3.81 -15.38 -0.07
CA ASP A 159 -4.17 -14.87 1.26
C ASP A 159 -2.91 -14.74 2.14
N LEU A 160 -2.84 -13.68 2.94
CA LEU A 160 -1.74 -13.47 3.88
C LEU A 160 -1.71 -14.60 4.92
N LYS A 161 -0.58 -15.30 5.05
CA LYS A 161 -0.42 -16.47 5.92
C LYS A 161 0.33 -16.14 7.21
N THR A 162 1.51 -15.56 7.08
CA THR A 162 2.34 -15.16 8.23
C THR A 162 3.02 -13.83 8.01
N ILE A 163 3.28 -13.14 9.11
CA ILE A 163 4.24 -12.04 9.17
C ILE A 163 5.27 -12.40 10.24
N VAL A 164 6.54 -12.49 9.87
CA VAL A 164 7.66 -12.61 10.81
C VAL A 164 8.29 -11.23 10.97
N THR A 165 8.42 -10.76 12.21
CA THR A 165 9.03 -9.47 12.53
C THR A 165 10.37 -9.66 13.21
N GLU A 166 11.42 -9.10 12.61
CA GLU A 166 12.80 -9.14 13.10
C GLU A 166 13.29 -7.71 13.39
N ALA A 167 14.13 -7.55 14.41
CA ALA A 167 14.83 -6.31 14.73
C ALA A 167 16.27 -6.36 14.22
N TRP A 168 16.86 -5.21 13.90
CA TRP A 168 18.26 -5.16 13.50
C TRP A 168 19.18 -5.18 14.73
N ASP A 169 20.10 -6.14 14.78
CA ASP A 169 21.25 -6.11 15.69
C ASP A 169 22.42 -5.45 14.97
N ALA A 170 22.71 -4.20 15.35
CA ALA A 170 23.80 -3.43 14.74
C ALA A 170 25.20 -3.91 15.14
N VAL A 171 25.34 -4.70 16.21
CA VAL A 171 26.64 -5.23 16.65
C VAL A 171 26.99 -6.49 15.87
N ALA A 172 26.02 -7.38 15.70
CA ALA A 172 26.19 -8.62 14.93
C ALA A 172 25.95 -8.45 13.42
N GLU A 173 25.43 -7.29 13.00
CA GLU A 173 25.03 -6.99 11.62
C GLU A 173 24.03 -8.01 11.05
N GLU A 174 23.08 -8.43 11.89
CA GLU A 174 22.09 -9.44 11.54
C GLU A 174 20.67 -9.06 11.99
N TRP A 175 19.69 -9.74 11.37
CA TRP A 175 18.30 -9.64 11.79
C TRP A 175 18.06 -10.67 12.90
N VAL A 176 17.52 -10.21 14.04
CA VAL A 176 17.27 -11.05 15.22
C VAL A 176 15.81 -10.97 15.65
N GLY A 177 15.32 -12.05 16.26
CA GLY A 177 13.94 -12.21 16.68
C GLY A 177 13.08 -12.97 15.66
N ASP A 178 11.87 -13.32 16.07
CA ASP A 178 10.98 -14.19 15.30
C ASP A 178 9.50 -13.96 15.65
N ASP A 179 9.13 -12.73 16.04
CA ASP A 179 7.75 -12.42 16.42
C ASP A 179 6.82 -12.67 15.23
N THR A 180 6.07 -13.78 15.30
CA THR A 180 5.34 -14.34 14.18
C THR A 180 3.85 -14.21 14.41
N ASN A 181 3.21 -13.45 13.53
CA ASN A 181 1.75 -13.37 13.45
C ASN A 181 1.24 -14.38 12.42
N TYR A 182 0.20 -15.12 12.79
CA TYR A 182 -0.45 -16.11 11.94
C TYR A 182 -1.87 -15.66 11.59
N PHE A 183 -2.22 -15.77 10.31
CA PHE A 183 -3.53 -15.43 9.80
C PHE A 183 -4.17 -16.71 9.26
N ARG A 184 -5.40 -16.98 9.68
CA ARG A 184 -6.18 -18.14 9.24
C ARG A 184 -7.55 -17.69 8.79
N TYR A 185 -7.97 -18.22 7.66
CA TYR A 185 -9.25 -17.99 7.06
C TYR A 185 -10.05 -19.28 7.05
N TYR A 186 -11.37 -19.15 7.06
CA TYR A 186 -12.29 -20.25 6.87
C TYR A 186 -12.89 -20.10 5.47
N PRO A 187 -12.17 -20.53 4.42
CA PRO A 187 -12.73 -20.50 3.09
C PRO A 187 -13.99 -21.38 3.11
N MET A 188 -15.12 -20.84 2.65
CA MET A 188 -16.35 -21.62 2.51
C MET A 188 -16.15 -22.67 1.41
N THR A 189 -15.54 -23.79 1.76
CA THR A 189 -15.68 -25.06 1.03
C THR A 189 -16.74 -25.90 1.73
N GLY A 190 -17.96 -25.34 1.84
CA GLY A 190 -19.13 -26.15 2.17
C GLY A 190 -19.51 -27.00 0.95
N PRO A 191 -19.90 -28.28 1.12
CA PRO A 191 -20.45 -29.05 0.02
C PRO A 191 -21.71 -28.32 -0.50
N GLN A 192 -21.75 -28.04 -1.81
CA GLN A 192 -22.98 -27.66 -2.49
C GLN A 192 -23.93 -28.86 -2.40
N VAL A 193 -24.80 -28.89 -1.39
CA VAL A 193 -25.91 -29.84 -1.36
C VAL A 193 -26.89 -29.36 -2.43
N SER A 194 -26.78 -29.91 -3.63
CA SER A 194 -27.82 -29.75 -4.65
C SER A 194 -29.09 -30.40 -4.13
N ARG A 195 -29.99 -29.58 -3.58
CA ARG A 195 -31.35 -30.02 -3.28
C ARG A 195 -32.07 -30.21 -4.62
N ALA A 196 -32.13 -31.46 -5.08
CA ALA A 196 -33.05 -31.84 -6.15
C ALA A 196 -34.49 -31.49 -5.71
N PRO A 197 -35.33 -30.89 -6.56
CA PRO A 197 -36.76 -30.80 -6.30
C PRO A 197 -37.32 -32.21 -6.48
N GLY A 198 -37.53 -32.93 -5.37
CA GLY A 198 -38.34 -34.14 -5.38
C GLY A 198 -39.78 -33.75 -5.70
N GLY A 199 -40.28 -34.23 -6.83
CA GLY A 199 -41.65 -34.01 -7.28
C GLY A 199 -42.66 -34.73 -6.39
N ASP A 200 -43.77 -34.05 -6.14
CA ASP A 200 -44.96 -34.65 -5.55
C ASP A 200 -45.65 -35.52 -6.62
N GLY A 201 -45.92 -36.77 -6.25
CA GLY A 201 -46.84 -37.68 -6.94
C GLY A 201 -48.07 -37.94 -6.09
#